data_AF-A0A8J5FCW9-F1
#
_entry.id   AF-A0A8J5FCW9-F1
#
_cell.length_a   1.000
_cell.length_b   1.000
_cell.length_c   1.000
_cell.angle_alpha   90.00
_cell.angle_beta   90.00
_cell.angle_gamma   90.00
#
_symmetry.space_group_name_H-M   'P 1'
#
loop_
_entity.id
_entity.type
_entity.pdbx_description
1 polymer ?
#
loop_
_entity_poly.entity_id
_entity_poly.type
_entity_poly.pdbx_seq_one_letter_code
_entity_poly.pdbx_strand_id
1 'polypeptide(L)'
;MYGMGFDHSFGLWFMARWLKPDLMIESGAFKGHSTWVLRQAMPETWIISLSPRHPENVDWGSVLMKRGISDLSQVLVFFDDHQNELKRLKHALNAGFQHLIFEDNYDTGSGDHYSLGHICGQYYIRGGGHSCFIESDEARIRMKRKRFWEIAVDRDELCGNGEEWWGAQGYMRDAFNHSNKAISYEEHFQNSRFVDSVLDVYWELPPVAGPSLTHQTRCSPARASDPIIEDGRFGLFQRLG
;
A
#
# COMPACT_ATOMS: atom_id res chain seq x y z
N MET A 1 3.81 -10.33 14.44
CA MET A 1 3.09 -9.14 14.94
C MET A 1 2.15 -8.71 13.81
N TYR A 2 0.88 -8.45 14.08
CA TYR A 2 -0.12 -8.12 13.04
C TYR A 2 -0.51 -6.65 13.18
N GLY A 3 -0.78 -5.98 12.05
CA GLY A 3 -1.21 -4.60 11.97
C GLY A 3 -0.11 -3.62 11.57
N MET A 4 -0.54 -2.40 11.27
CA MET A 4 0.27 -1.30 10.76
C MET A 4 1.45 -0.95 11.69
N GLY A 5 2.66 -0.91 11.13
CA GLY A 5 3.90 -0.57 11.84
C GLY A 5 4.06 0.93 12.12
N PHE A 6 5.17 1.31 12.76
CA PHE A 6 5.47 2.70 13.13
C PHE A 6 5.49 3.65 11.91
N ASP A 7 6.24 3.30 10.86
CA ASP A 7 6.40 4.13 9.66
C ASP A 7 5.06 4.36 8.96
N HIS A 8 4.26 3.30 8.80
CA HIS A 8 2.95 3.37 8.18
C HIS A 8 1.96 4.17 9.06
N SER A 9 2.02 4.01 10.39
CA SER A 9 1.21 4.78 11.34
C SER A 9 1.53 6.28 11.25
N PHE A 10 2.81 6.63 11.19
CA PHE A 10 3.22 8.02 11.00
C PHE A 10 2.78 8.55 9.64
N GLY A 11 2.86 7.74 8.58
CA GLY A 11 2.37 8.11 7.24
C GLY A 11 0.90 8.43 7.21
N LEU A 12 0.07 7.57 7.79
CA LEU A 12 -1.36 7.80 7.89
C LEU A 12 -1.66 9.07 8.69
N TRP A 13 -0.99 9.25 9.83
CA TRP A 13 -1.13 10.47 10.65
C TRP A 13 -0.75 11.73 9.86
N PHE A 14 0.42 11.71 9.22
CA PHE A 14 0.96 12.85 8.46
C PHE A 14 0.02 13.24 7.32
N MET A 15 -0.42 12.27 6.52
CA MET A 15 -1.30 12.53 5.38
C MET A 15 -2.65 13.10 5.83
N ALA A 16 -3.24 12.56 6.91
CA ALA A 16 -4.48 13.10 7.45
C ALA A 16 -4.30 14.55 7.95
N ARG A 17 -3.18 14.86 8.64
CA ARG A 17 -2.85 16.22 9.09
C ARG A 17 -2.57 17.19 7.95
N TRP A 18 -1.99 16.70 6.86
CA TRP A 18 -1.64 17.49 5.69
C TRP A 18 -2.88 17.83 4.85
N LEU A 19 -3.68 16.81 4.51
CA LEU A 19 -4.88 16.95 3.69
C LEU A 19 -6.03 17.65 4.43
N LYS A 20 -6.13 17.47 5.75
CA LYS A 20 -7.19 18.03 6.62
C LYS A 20 -8.62 17.75 6.10
N PRO A 21 -8.98 16.47 5.87
CA PRO A 21 -10.29 16.13 5.33
C PRO A 21 -11.43 16.47 6.32
N ASP A 22 -12.61 16.74 5.77
CA ASP A 22 -13.86 16.92 6.52
C ASP A 22 -14.48 15.57 6.93
N LEU A 23 -14.13 14.51 6.21
CA LEU A 23 -14.55 13.14 6.49
C LEU A 23 -13.42 12.16 6.18
N MET A 24 -13.17 11.24 7.11
CA MET A 24 -12.28 10.10 6.88
C MET A 24 -13.10 8.82 6.81
N ILE A 25 -12.79 7.98 5.82
CA ILE A 25 -13.36 6.64 5.65
C ILE A 25 -12.21 5.66 5.78
N GLU A 26 -12.42 4.62 6.58
CA GLU A 26 -11.48 3.52 6.75
C GLU A 26 -12.16 2.21 6.36
N SER A 27 -11.46 1.39 5.59
CA SER A 27 -11.86 0.02 5.27
C SER A 27 -10.79 -0.93 5.77
N GLY A 28 -11.13 -1.81 6.72
CA GLY A 28 -10.18 -2.76 7.32
C GLY A 28 -9.73 -2.41 8.75
N ALA A 29 -10.63 -1.93 9.61
CA ALA A 29 -10.23 -1.44 10.93
C ALA A 29 -9.59 -2.46 11.89
N PHE A 30 -9.85 -3.77 11.70
CA PHE A 30 -9.38 -4.85 12.57
C PHE A 30 -9.55 -4.55 14.08
N LYS A 31 -8.45 -4.32 14.81
CA LYS A 31 -8.41 -4.00 16.25
C LYS A 31 -8.47 -2.49 16.55
N GLY A 32 -8.63 -1.64 15.54
CA GLY A 32 -8.82 -0.20 15.64
C GLY A 32 -7.54 0.64 15.73
N HIS A 33 -6.38 0.08 15.37
CA HIS A 33 -5.11 0.83 15.47
C HIS A 33 -5.06 2.02 14.50
N SER A 34 -5.36 1.79 13.22
CA SER A 34 -5.47 2.85 12.21
C SER A 34 -6.58 3.84 12.55
N THR A 35 -7.73 3.38 13.07
CA THR A 35 -8.80 4.26 13.56
C THR A 35 -8.30 5.17 14.69
N TRP A 36 -7.51 4.62 15.63
CA TRP A 36 -6.89 5.38 16.71
C TRP A 36 -5.89 6.41 16.16
N VAL A 37 -5.03 6.03 15.21
CA VAL A 37 -4.09 6.94 14.54
C VAL A 37 -4.83 8.11 13.86
N LEU A 38 -5.89 7.83 13.09
CA LEU A 38 -6.71 8.85 12.44
C LEU A 38 -7.36 9.78 13.47
N ARG A 39 -7.84 9.25 14.59
CA ARG A 39 -8.38 10.07 15.69
C ARG A 39 -7.31 10.92 16.37
N GLN A 40 -6.08 10.43 16.52
CA GLN A 40 -4.96 11.26 17.02
C GLN A 40 -4.60 12.38 16.04
N ALA A 41 -4.66 12.12 14.73
CA ALA A 41 -4.38 13.12 13.71
C ALA A 41 -5.47 14.22 13.68
N MET A 42 -6.74 13.81 13.69
CA MET A 42 -7.89 14.69 13.50
C MET A 42 -8.95 14.39 14.58
N PRO A 43 -8.82 14.96 15.80
CA PRO A 43 -9.64 14.61 16.96
C PRO A 43 -11.15 14.82 16.81
N GLU A 44 -11.57 15.80 15.99
CA GLU A 44 -12.98 16.18 15.84
C GLU A 44 -13.60 15.69 14.52
N THR A 45 -12.78 15.24 13.57
CA THR A 45 -13.25 14.82 12.25
C THR A 45 -14.00 13.49 12.35
N TRP A 46 -15.06 13.34 11.56
CA TRP A 46 -15.82 12.09 11.49
C TRP A 46 -14.99 10.98 10.86
N ILE A 47 -15.05 9.78 11.45
CA ILE A 47 -14.47 8.56 10.89
C ILE A 47 -15.59 7.58 10.63
N ILE A 48 -15.74 7.14 9.38
CA ILE A 48 -16.60 6.01 9.01
C ILE A 48 -15.70 4.80 8.88
N SER A 49 -15.85 3.86 9.81
CA SER A 49 -15.04 2.65 9.83
C SER A 49 -15.86 1.47 9.30
N LEU A 50 -15.36 0.86 8.22
CA LEU A 50 -15.94 -0.30 7.58
C LEU A 50 -15.10 -1.53 7.93
N SER A 51 -15.71 -2.49 8.63
CA SER A 51 -15.06 -3.75 8.99
C SER A 51 -16.12 -4.84 9.22
N PRO A 52 -16.00 -6.06 8.66
CA PRO A 52 -15.21 -6.51 7.50
C PRO A 52 -16.02 -6.45 6.17
N ARG A 53 -17.18 -5.77 6.14
CA ARG A 53 -18.07 -5.77 4.97
C ARG A 53 -17.46 -5.02 3.80
N HIS A 54 -17.57 -5.64 2.63
CA HIS A 54 -17.17 -5.05 1.35
C HIS A 54 -17.92 -3.71 1.11
N PRO A 55 -17.22 -2.58 0.84
CA PRO A 55 -17.84 -1.27 0.59
C PRO A 55 -18.70 -1.18 -0.68
N GLU A 56 -18.77 -2.24 -1.50
CA GLU A 56 -19.54 -2.29 -2.76
C GLU A 56 -21.03 -1.96 -2.57
N ASN A 57 -21.59 -2.18 -1.36
CA ASN A 57 -23.02 -2.00 -1.08
C ASN A 57 -23.33 -0.75 -0.23
N VAL A 58 -22.40 0.21 -0.14
CA VAL A 58 -22.63 1.45 0.60
C VAL A 58 -23.26 2.49 -0.31
N ASP A 59 -24.45 2.98 0.06
CA ASP A 59 -25.06 4.17 -0.54
C ASP A 59 -24.32 5.42 -0.06
N TRP A 60 -23.21 5.74 -0.74
CA TRP A 60 -22.38 6.89 -0.42
C TRP A 60 -23.15 8.21 -0.53
N GLY A 61 -24.11 8.33 -1.47
CA GLY A 61 -24.92 9.54 -1.60
C GLY A 61 -25.71 9.84 -0.33
N SER A 62 -26.41 8.84 0.21
CA SER A 62 -27.16 8.96 1.47
C SER A 62 -26.24 9.20 2.67
N VAL A 63 -25.10 8.52 2.74
CA VAL A 63 -24.13 8.66 3.83
C VAL A 63 -23.53 10.06 3.86
N LEU A 64 -23.06 10.56 2.72
CA LEU A 64 -22.43 11.88 2.59
C LEU A 64 -23.43 13.00 2.83
N MET A 65 -24.65 12.88 2.29
CA MET A 65 -25.73 13.84 2.53
C MET A 65 -26.08 13.96 4.02
N LYS A 66 -26.19 12.84 4.74
CA LYS A 66 -26.45 12.83 6.20
C LYS A 66 -25.34 13.50 7.00
N ARG A 67 -24.12 13.54 6.47
CA ARG A 67 -22.94 14.17 7.09
C ARG A 67 -22.69 15.59 6.59
N GLY A 68 -23.50 16.10 5.66
CA GLY A 68 -23.33 17.43 5.08
C GLY A 68 -22.13 17.56 4.14
N ILE A 69 -21.58 16.44 3.66
CA ILE A 69 -20.44 16.45 2.74
C ILE A 69 -20.97 16.64 1.32
N SER A 70 -20.57 17.74 0.68
CA SER A 70 -20.92 18.07 -0.71
C SER A 70 -19.71 18.10 -1.65
N ASP A 71 -18.50 18.25 -1.10
CA ASP A 71 -17.24 18.23 -1.83
C ASP A 71 -16.46 16.94 -1.51
N LEU A 72 -16.34 16.05 -2.49
CA LEU A 72 -15.63 14.77 -2.35
C LEU A 72 -14.11 14.93 -2.28
N SER A 73 -13.57 16.08 -2.70
CA SER A 73 -12.14 16.38 -2.52
C SER A 73 -11.76 16.60 -1.06
N GLN A 74 -12.74 16.78 -0.17
CA GLN A 74 -12.51 16.87 1.28
C GLN A 74 -12.64 15.52 1.99
N VAL A 75 -12.75 14.41 1.24
CA VAL A 75 -12.87 13.06 1.79
C VAL A 75 -11.56 12.29 1.61
N LEU A 76 -11.05 11.74 2.71
CA LEU A 76 -9.92 10.82 2.71
C LEU A 76 -10.40 9.38 2.90
N VAL A 77 -9.98 8.47 2.04
CA VAL A 77 -10.27 7.04 2.16
C VAL A 77 -8.97 6.26 2.42
N PHE A 78 -8.96 5.47 3.49
CA PHE A 78 -7.85 4.60 3.88
C PHE A 78 -8.26 3.13 3.75
N PHE A 79 -7.42 2.32 3.10
CA PHE A 79 -7.65 0.88 2.89
C PHE A 79 -6.53 0.06 3.56
N ASP A 80 -6.93 -0.80 4.51
CA ASP A 80 -6.09 -1.79 5.22
C ASP A 80 -6.88 -3.12 5.36
N ASP A 81 -7.61 -3.48 4.31
CA ASP A 81 -8.56 -4.60 4.32
C ASP A 81 -8.06 -5.85 3.58
N HIS A 82 -6.79 -5.84 3.17
CA HIS A 82 -6.11 -6.90 2.43
C HIS A 82 -6.92 -7.41 1.24
N GLN A 83 -7.64 -6.50 0.58
CA GLN A 83 -8.28 -6.75 -0.70
C GLN A 83 -7.39 -6.21 -1.82
N ASN A 84 -7.61 -6.74 -3.02
CA ASN A 84 -6.99 -6.26 -4.24
C ASN A 84 -7.13 -4.73 -4.39
N GLU A 85 -6.00 -4.02 -4.43
CA GLU A 85 -5.99 -2.56 -4.43
C GLU A 85 -6.55 -1.99 -5.74
N LEU A 86 -6.33 -2.66 -6.88
CA LEU A 86 -6.94 -2.26 -8.16
C LEU A 86 -8.48 -2.32 -8.09
N LYS A 87 -9.02 -3.33 -7.41
CA LYS A 87 -10.47 -3.44 -7.16
C LYS A 87 -10.94 -2.29 -6.28
N ARG A 88 -10.21 -1.96 -5.21
CA ARG A 88 -10.53 -0.83 -4.32
C ARG A 88 -10.44 0.52 -5.01
N LEU A 89 -9.43 0.74 -5.83
CA LEU A 89 -9.29 1.93 -6.68
C LEU A 89 -10.52 2.12 -7.57
N LYS A 90 -10.94 1.07 -8.30
CA LYS A 90 -12.14 1.14 -9.15
C LYS A 90 -13.40 1.48 -8.37
N HIS A 91 -13.58 0.91 -7.18
CA HIS A 91 -14.72 1.25 -6.33
C HIS A 91 -14.69 2.70 -5.83
N ALA A 92 -13.52 3.17 -5.39
CA ALA A 92 -13.37 4.54 -4.93
C ALA A 92 -13.65 5.55 -6.06
N LEU A 93 -13.13 5.30 -7.26
CA LEU A 93 -13.37 6.13 -8.45
C LEU A 93 -14.86 6.13 -8.85
N ASN A 94 -15.52 4.97 -8.84
CA ASN A 94 -16.95 4.89 -9.11
C ASN A 94 -17.80 5.66 -8.08
N ALA A 95 -17.32 5.76 -6.84
CA ALA A 95 -17.95 6.57 -5.79
C ALA A 95 -17.55 8.06 -5.84
N GLY A 96 -16.60 8.43 -6.71
CA GLY A 96 -16.13 9.81 -6.88
C GLY A 96 -15.05 10.25 -5.89
N PHE A 97 -14.47 9.34 -5.10
CA PHE A 97 -13.39 9.67 -4.16
C PHE A 97 -12.05 9.84 -4.88
N GLN A 98 -11.24 10.78 -4.38
CA GLN A 98 -9.98 11.20 -5.02
C GLN A 98 -8.76 10.99 -4.13
N HIS A 99 -8.88 11.20 -2.81
CA HIS A 99 -7.76 11.02 -1.88
C HIS A 99 -7.82 9.62 -1.27
N LEU A 100 -6.96 8.73 -1.77
CA LEU A 100 -6.89 7.33 -1.38
C LEU A 100 -5.52 7.04 -0.78
N ILE A 101 -5.50 6.30 0.34
CA ILE A 101 -4.29 5.73 0.94
C ILE A 101 -4.49 4.22 1.01
N PHE A 102 -3.53 3.48 0.49
CA PHE A 102 -3.45 2.03 0.58
C PHE A 102 -2.35 1.64 1.55
N GLU A 103 -2.69 0.78 2.51
CA GLU A 103 -1.74 0.05 3.34
C GLU A 103 -1.17 -1.13 2.52
N ASP A 104 0.01 -1.66 2.91
CA ASP A 104 0.59 -2.87 2.32
C ASP A 104 0.97 -2.79 0.83
N ASN A 105 1.76 -1.77 0.47
CA ASN A 105 2.34 -1.63 -0.87
C ASN A 105 3.46 -2.67 -1.14
N TYR A 106 3.08 -3.93 -1.36
CA TYR A 106 3.99 -5.06 -1.48
C TYR A 106 4.97 -4.98 -2.66
N ASP A 107 6.18 -5.51 -2.46
CA ASP A 107 7.10 -5.82 -3.56
C ASP A 107 6.56 -6.98 -4.39
N THR A 108 6.87 -6.97 -5.68
CA THR A 108 6.40 -7.97 -6.61
C THR A 108 6.77 -9.40 -6.16
N GLY A 109 5.87 -10.37 -6.36
CA GLY A 109 6.08 -11.75 -5.92
C GLY A 109 5.70 -12.03 -4.46
N SER A 110 5.36 -11.00 -3.69
CA SER A 110 5.07 -11.10 -2.25
C SER A 110 3.63 -10.68 -1.91
N GLY A 111 3.33 -10.59 -0.62
CA GLY A 111 2.04 -10.08 -0.15
C GLY A 111 0.88 -11.03 -0.28
N ASP A 112 -0.25 -10.64 0.31
CA ASP A 112 -1.48 -11.43 0.33
C ASP A 112 -2.59 -10.85 -0.57
N HIS A 113 -2.34 -9.72 -1.22
CA HIS A 113 -3.23 -9.15 -2.21
C HIS A 113 -2.45 -8.39 -3.30
N TYR A 114 -3.13 -8.10 -4.39
CA TYR A 114 -2.58 -7.39 -5.54
C TYR A 114 -2.50 -5.87 -5.28
N SER A 115 -1.34 -5.43 -4.82
CA SER A 115 -1.03 -4.02 -4.50
C SER A 115 -0.63 -3.16 -5.70
N LEU A 116 -0.62 -1.84 -5.54
CA LEU A 116 -0.12 -0.88 -6.53
C LEU A 116 1.37 -1.10 -6.85
N GLY A 117 2.18 -1.57 -5.89
CA GLY A 117 3.59 -1.91 -6.07
C GLY A 117 3.80 -3.02 -7.09
N HIS A 118 2.91 -4.01 -7.11
CA HIS A 118 2.89 -5.03 -8.17
C HIS A 118 2.59 -4.45 -9.56
N ILE A 119 1.75 -3.42 -9.62
CA ILE A 119 1.24 -2.84 -10.87
C ILE A 119 2.21 -1.81 -11.45
N CYS A 120 2.86 -1.01 -10.59
CA CYS A 120 3.58 0.20 -10.98
C CYS A 120 5.03 0.28 -10.44
N GLY A 121 5.50 -0.70 -9.64
CA GLY A 121 6.71 -0.58 -8.81
C GLY A 121 8.06 -0.44 -9.53
N GLN A 122 8.10 -0.33 -10.85
CA GLN A 122 9.31 0.07 -11.58
C GLN A 122 9.01 1.20 -12.58
N TYR A 123 9.43 2.42 -12.25
CA TYR A 123 9.15 3.60 -13.08
C TYR A 123 9.65 3.50 -14.53
N TYR A 124 10.69 2.69 -14.78
CA TYR A 124 11.27 2.49 -16.11
C TYR A 124 10.66 1.30 -16.88
N ILE A 125 9.82 0.47 -16.24
CA ILE A 125 9.11 -0.62 -16.89
C ILE A 125 7.61 -0.41 -16.68
N ARG A 126 6.90 -0.05 -17.76
CA ARG A 126 5.43 0.05 -17.73
C ARG A 126 4.84 -1.32 -17.36
N GLY A 127 3.90 -1.34 -16.41
CA GLY A 127 3.43 -2.59 -15.80
C GLY A 127 4.22 -3.02 -14.57
N GLY A 128 5.17 -2.22 -14.08
CA GLY A 128 6.23 -2.78 -13.26
C GLY A 128 7.08 -3.76 -14.07
N GLY A 129 8.02 -4.45 -13.45
CA GLY A 129 8.86 -5.41 -14.16
C GLY A 129 9.91 -6.02 -13.28
N HIS A 130 10.28 -7.27 -13.54
CA HIS A 130 11.44 -7.89 -12.91
C HIS A 130 12.09 -8.88 -13.87
N SER A 131 13.39 -9.10 -13.68
CA SER A 131 14.13 -10.12 -14.41
C SER A 131 13.99 -11.48 -13.74
N CYS A 132 13.48 -12.46 -14.48
CA CYS A 132 13.48 -13.86 -14.05
C CYS A 132 14.79 -14.61 -14.37
N PHE A 133 15.78 -13.93 -14.98
CA PHE A 133 17.06 -14.54 -15.28
C PHE A 133 17.87 -14.78 -14.00
N ILE A 134 18.27 -16.03 -13.78
CA ILE A 134 18.99 -16.48 -12.58
C ILE A 134 20.33 -15.77 -12.38
N GLU A 135 21.03 -15.41 -13.46
CA GLU A 135 22.33 -14.74 -13.41
C GLU A 135 22.24 -13.22 -13.46
N SER A 136 21.02 -12.65 -13.40
CA SER A 136 20.84 -11.19 -13.41
C SER A 136 21.38 -10.52 -12.15
N ASP A 137 21.77 -9.25 -12.27
CA ASP A 137 22.12 -8.43 -11.12
C ASP A 137 20.97 -8.31 -10.13
N GLU A 138 19.73 -8.28 -10.63
CA GLU A 138 18.54 -8.30 -9.80
C GLU A 138 18.45 -9.56 -8.95
N ALA A 139 18.58 -10.75 -9.54
CA ALA A 139 18.56 -12.02 -8.81
C ALA A 139 19.67 -12.08 -7.74
N ARG A 140 20.88 -11.63 -8.08
CA ARG A 140 22.02 -11.55 -7.15
C ARG A 140 21.75 -10.59 -5.99
N ILE A 141 21.17 -9.43 -6.25
CA ILE A 141 20.86 -8.43 -5.24
C ILE A 141 19.73 -8.94 -4.31
N ARG A 142 18.66 -9.50 -4.87
CA ARG A 142 17.54 -10.08 -4.11
C ARG A 142 17.99 -11.21 -3.19
N MET A 143 18.83 -12.12 -3.67
CA MET A 143 19.41 -13.20 -2.84
C MET A 143 20.19 -12.66 -1.64
N LYS A 144 20.94 -11.56 -1.81
CA LYS A 144 21.61 -10.91 -0.67
C LYS A 144 20.60 -10.32 0.31
N ARG A 145 19.58 -9.62 -0.19
CA ARG A 145 18.54 -8.97 0.62
C ARG A 145 17.71 -9.95 1.45
N LYS A 146 17.35 -11.11 0.89
CA LYS A 146 16.61 -12.16 1.59
C LYS A 146 17.29 -12.66 2.88
N ARG A 147 18.61 -12.48 3.00
CA ARG A 147 19.36 -12.82 4.22
C ARG A 147 19.19 -11.80 5.35
N PHE A 148 18.76 -10.58 5.02
CA PHE A 148 18.67 -9.45 5.96
C PHE A 148 17.24 -9.00 6.24
N TRP A 149 16.32 -9.18 5.30
CA TRP A 149 14.95 -8.66 5.38
C TRP A 149 13.93 -9.80 5.28
N GLU A 150 13.00 -9.84 6.23
CA GLU A 150 12.07 -10.95 6.45
C GLU A 150 11.13 -11.17 5.27
N ILE A 151 10.69 -10.09 4.63
CA ILE A 151 9.75 -10.14 3.50
C ILE A 151 10.43 -9.98 2.15
N ALA A 152 11.77 -9.94 2.10
CA ALA A 152 12.47 -9.84 0.83
C ALA A 152 12.39 -11.17 0.08
N VAL A 153 11.83 -11.10 -1.13
CA VAL A 153 11.71 -12.25 -2.01
C VAL A 153 12.94 -12.42 -2.90
N ASP A 154 13.36 -13.67 -3.07
CA ASP A 154 14.33 -14.04 -4.09
C ASP A 154 13.67 -14.29 -5.46
N ARG A 155 14.47 -14.69 -6.45
CA ARG A 155 14.01 -14.95 -7.82
C ARG A 155 13.01 -16.10 -7.90
N ASP A 156 13.14 -17.12 -7.06
CA ASP A 156 12.27 -18.30 -7.09
C ASP A 156 10.87 -18.00 -6.52
N GLU A 157 10.79 -17.08 -5.57
CA GLU A 157 9.52 -16.57 -5.05
C GLU A 157 8.90 -15.52 -5.97
N LEU A 158 9.73 -14.71 -6.63
CA LEU A 158 9.30 -13.64 -7.53
C LEU A 158 8.66 -14.17 -8.82
N CYS A 159 9.29 -15.17 -9.44
CA CYS A 159 8.94 -15.62 -10.78
C CYS A 159 8.18 -16.94 -10.75
N GLY A 160 7.12 -17.05 -11.55
CA GLY A 160 6.47 -18.31 -11.86
C GLY A 160 7.25 -19.18 -12.86
N ASN A 161 6.70 -20.35 -13.17
CA ASN A 161 7.33 -21.35 -14.04
C ASN A 161 7.51 -20.89 -15.50
N GLY A 162 6.68 -19.96 -15.96
CA GLY A 162 6.73 -19.34 -17.29
C GLY A 162 7.29 -17.92 -17.26
N GLU A 163 8.18 -17.62 -16.30
CA GLU A 163 8.76 -16.30 -16.10
C GLU A 163 7.72 -15.23 -15.73
N GLU A 164 6.62 -15.64 -15.08
CA GLU A 164 5.58 -14.73 -14.62
C GLU A 164 6.07 -13.95 -13.40
N TRP A 165 6.74 -12.83 -13.63
CA TRP A 165 7.14 -11.94 -12.55
C TRP A 165 5.99 -11.06 -12.05
N TRP A 166 4.90 -10.89 -12.78
CA TRP A 166 3.84 -9.94 -12.41
C TRP A 166 2.91 -10.47 -11.32
N GLY A 167 2.32 -9.55 -10.54
CA GLY A 167 1.54 -9.92 -9.36
C GLY A 167 2.37 -10.81 -8.43
N ALA A 168 1.78 -11.90 -7.97
CA ALA A 168 2.53 -12.97 -7.30
C ALA A 168 2.57 -14.21 -8.20
N GLN A 169 3.65 -14.36 -8.98
CA GLN A 169 3.85 -15.47 -9.92
C GLN A 169 2.71 -15.60 -10.96
N GLY A 170 2.22 -14.47 -11.47
CA GLY A 170 1.12 -14.41 -12.44
C GLY A 170 -0.28 -14.35 -11.84
N TYR A 171 -0.41 -14.26 -10.51
CA TYR A 171 -1.70 -14.20 -9.83
C TYR A 171 -2.00 -12.80 -9.27
N MET A 172 -3.21 -12.32 -9.53
CA MET A 172 -3.86 -11.27 -8.74
C MET A 172 -4.44 -11.90 -7.48
N ARG A 173 -3.75 -11.74 -6.36
CA ARG A 173 -4.24 -12.16 -5.04
C ARG A 173 -5.31 -11.21 -4.53
N ASP A 174 -6.25 -11.74 -3.76
CA ASP A 174 -7.34 -11.00 -3.13
C ASP A 174 -7.73 -11.69 -1.80
N ALA A 175 -8.36 -10.92 -0.92
CA ALA A 175 -8.92 -11.37 0.35
C ALA A 175 -7.95 -12.22 1.19
N PHE A 176 -6.83 -11.62 1.63
CA PHE A 176 -5.81 -12.33 2.41
C PHE A 176 -5.28 -13.60 1.71
N ASN A 177 -5.11 -13.53 0.39
CA ASN A 177 -4.67 -14.64 -0.48
C ASN A 177 -5.61 -15.85 -0.42
N HIS A 178 -6.87 -15.65 -0.03
CA HIS A 178 -7.90 -16.71 -0.05
C HIS A 178 -8.68 -16.75 -1.37
N SER A 179 -8.57 -15.72 -2.21
CA SER A 179 -9.19 -15.67 -3.54
C SER A 179 -8.18 -15.16 -4.56
N ASN A 180 -7.75 -16.01 -5.50
CA ASN A 180 -6.68 -15.66 -6.43
C ASN A 180 -7.15 -15.85 -7.87
N LYS A 181 -6.84 -14.89 -8.73
CA LYS A 181 -7.10 -14.96 -10.17
C LYS A 181 -5.78 -15.00 -10.94
N ALA A 182 -5.56 -16.06 -11.72
CA ALA A 182 -4.46 -16.08 -12.68
C ALA A 182 -4.72 -15.04 -13.79
N ILE A 183 -3.71 -14.26 -14.15
CA ILE A 183 -3.79 -13.24 -15.18
C ILE A 183 -2.62 -13.34 -16.16
N SER A 184 -2.87 -12.98 -17.41
CA SER A 184 -1.81 -12.90 -18.41
C SER A 184 -0.97 -11.63 -18.23
N TYR A 185 0.22 -11.63 -18.82
CA TYR A 185 1.05 -10.42 -18.92
C TYR A 185 0.29 -9.25 -19.57
N GLU A 186 -0.47 -9.53 -20.62
CA GLU A 186 -1.27 -8.50 -21.30
C GLU A 186 -2.34 -7.90 -20.36
N GLU A 187 -3.04 -8.74 -19.59
CA GLU A 187 -4.01 -8.25 -18.61
C GLU A 187 -3.33 -7.41 -17.52
N HIS A 188 -2.19 -7.86 -17.00
CA HIS A 188 -1.36 -7.10 -16.05
C HIS A 188 -0.97 -5.72 -16.59
N PHE A 189 -0.52 -5.69 -17.83
CA PHE A 189 -0.09 -4.47 -18.50
C PHE A 189 -1.26 -3.50 -18.72
N GLN A 190 -2.44 -3.99 -19.10
CA GLN A 190 -3.63 -3.16 -19.20
C GLN A 190 -4.08 -2.62 -17.83
N ASN A 191 -3.93 -3.40 -16.76
CA ASN A 191 -4.19 -2.94 -15.40
C ASN A 191 -3.28 -1.75 -15.03
N SER A 192 -1.99 -1.82 -15.35
CA SER A 192 -1.07 -0.69 -15.14
C SER A 192 -1.43 0.53 -15.96
N ARG A 193 -1.78 0.36 -17.24
CA ARG A 193 -2.24 1.49 -18.06
C ARG A 193 -3.48 2.16 -17.49
N PHE A 194 -4.41 1.37 -16.94
CA PHE A 194 -5.58 1.91 -16.27
C PHE A 194 -5.18 2.73 -15.05
N VAL A 195 -4.33 2.18 -14.16
CA VAL A 195 -3.84 2.90 -12.98
C VAL A 195 -3.14 4.21 -13.38
N ASP A 196 -2.20 4.15 -14.32
CA ASP A 196 -1.51 5.35 -14.84
C ASP A 196 -2.48 6.39 -15.42
N SER A 197 -3.60 5.96 -15.99
CA SER A 197 -4.58 6.88 -16.61
C SER A 197 -5.46 7.63 -15.62
N VAL A 198 -5.57 7.15 -14.37
CA VAL A 198 -6.43 7.72 -13.33
C VAL A 198 -5.65 8.40 -12.21
N LEU A 199 -4.33 8.22 -12.18
CA LEU A 199 -3.44 8.86 -11.22
C LEU A 199 -3.04 10.26 -11.70
N ASP A 200 -3.30 11.25 -10.86
CA ASP A 200 -2.72 12.60 -11.00
C ASP A 200 -1.41 12.69 -10.19
N VAL A 201 -1.45 12.22 -8.94
CA VAL A 201 -0.29 12.19 -8.03
C VAL A 201 -0.21 10.82 -7.38
N TYR A 202 0.97 10.20 -7.47
CA TYR A 202 1.35 9.03 -6.69
C TYR A 202 2.45 9.42 -5.71
N TRP A 203 2.32 9.01 -4.46
CA TRP A 203 3.27 9.34 -3.42
C TRP A 203 3.43 8.17 -2.45
N GLU A 204 4.68 7.78 -2.19
CA GLU A 204 5.04 6.86 -1.12
C GLU A 204 5.69 7.68 0.00
N LEU A 205 5.22 7.54 1.24
CA LEU A 205 5.88 8.23 2.35
C LEU A 205 7.22 7.55 2.65
N PRO A 206 8.35 8.29 2.72
CA PRO A 206 9.60 7.72 3.18
C PRO A 206 9.46 7.17 4.62
N PRO A 207 10.19 6.10 4.97
CA PRO A 207 10.27 5.65 6.35
C PRO A 207 10.70 6.79 7.27
N VAL A 208 10.17 6.84 8.49
CA VAL A 208 10.52 7.88 9.46
C VAL A 208 11.97 7.73 9.88
N ALA A 209 12.42 6.50 10.07
CA ALA A 209 13.77 6.21 10.51
C ALA A 209 14.32 4.94 9.88
N GLY A 210 15.65 4.93 9.73
CA GLY A 210 16.37 3.79 9.17
C GLY A 210 16.16 2.51 9.99
N PRO A 211 16.26 1.33 9.36
CA PRO A 211 15.98 0.07 10.03
C PRO A 211 16.84 -0.22 11.27
N SER A 212 18.05 0.34 11.37
CA SER A 212 18.90 0.20 12.57
C SER A 212 18.31 0.91 13.80
N LEU A 213 17.41 1.88 13.58
CA LEU A 213 16.80 2.71 14.61
C LEU A 213 15.44 2.15 15.07
N THR A 214 14.62 1.66 14.12
CA THR A 214 13.27 1.15 14.41
C THR A 214 13.22 -0.36 14.58
N HIS A 215 14.33 -1.05 14.32
CA HIS A 215 14.41 -2.52 14.30
C HIS A 215 13.44 -3.19 13.32
N GLN A 216 12.96 -2.45 12.31
CA GLN A 216 12.08 -3.03 11.30
C GLN A 216 12.84 -4.01 10.42
N THR A 217 12.30 -5.22 10.27
CA THR A 217 12.85 -6.27 9.39
C THR A 217 12.04 -6.45 8.12
N ARG A 218 10.90 -5.77 8.02
CA ARG A 218 9.91 -5.90 6.94
C ARG A 218 10.03 -4.84 5.85
N CYS A 219 11.02 -3.95 5.91
CA CYS A 219 11.27 -2.98 4.85
C CYS A 219 12.45 -3.45 3.98
N SER A 220 12.39 -3.23 2.66
CA SER A 220 13.53 -3.39 1.76
C SER A 220 14.04 -1.99 1.37
N PRO A 221 15.11 -1.46 2.00
CA PRO A 221 15.53 -0.06 1.83
C PRO A 221 15.84 0.34 0.39
N ALA A 222 16.24 -0.62 -0.45
CA ALA A 222 16.56 -0.35 -1.85
C ALA A 222 15.33 -0.41 -2.78
N ARG A 223 14.13 -0.51 -2.20
CA ARG A 223 12.82 -0.39 -2.86
C ARG A 223 11.94 0.65 -2.16
N ALA A 224 12.50 1.38 -1.18
CA ALA A 224 11.86 2.47 -0.49
C ALA A 224 12.67 3.75 -0.74
N SER A 225 12.04 4.89 -0.50
CA SER A 225 12.77 6.16 -0.40
C SER A 225 13.71 6.16 0.80
N ASP A 226 14.73 7.02 0.78
CA ASP A 226 15.62 7.20 1.92
C ASP A 226 14.82 7.65 3.16
N PRO A 227 15.16 7.14 4.36
CA PRO A 227 14.42 7.47 5.57
C PRO A 227 14.67 8.93 5.99
N ILE A 228 13.68 9.54 6.66
CA ILE A 228 13.80 10.91 7.19
C ILE A 228 14.96 11.01 8.19
N ILE A 229 15.10 10.00 9.05
CA ILE A 229 16.22 9.86 9.99
C ILE A 229 17.09 8.68 9.55
N GLU A 230 18.24 8.98 8.97
CA GLU A 230 19.21 7.98 8.50
C GLU A 230 19.74 7.08 9.62
N ASP A 231 20.16 5.87 9.24
CA ASP A 231 20.85 4.93 10.12
C ASP A 231 22.06 5.58 10.81
N GLY A 232 22.33 5.15 12.06
CA GLY A 232 23.42 5.70 12.87
C GLY A 232 23.10 7.02 13.59
N ARG A 233 21.94 7.65 13.32
CA ARG A 233 21.49 8.88 14.02
C ARG A 233 20.75 8.60 15.35
N PHE A 234 21.22 7.61 16.13
CA PHE A 234 20.57 7.16 17.37
C PHE A 234 20.22 8.27 18.36
N GLY A 235 21.16 9.20 18.60
CA GLY A 235 20.93 10.30 19.53
C GLY A 235 19.90 11.32 19.06
N LEU A 236 19.68 11.47 17.74
CA LEU A 236 18.60 12.30 17.21
C LEU A 236 17.27 11.59 17.34
N PHE A 237 17.21 10.31 16.96
CA PHE A 237 16.01 9.49 17.04
C PHE A 237 15.45 9.46 18.46
N GLN A 238 16.28 9.15 19.46
CA GLN A 238 15.88 9.13 20.88
C GLN A 238 15.37 10.47 21.43
N ARG A 239 15.80 11.60 20.87
CA ARG A 239 15.32 12.92 21.32
C ARG A 239 13.96 13.27 20.75
N LEU A 240 13.59 12.68 19.61
CA LEU A 240 12.34 12.97 18.93
C LEU A 240 11.16 12.13 19.45
N GLY A 241 11.45 11.03 20.15
CA GLY A 241 10.45 10.18 20.82
C GLY A 241 10.67 8.71 20.53
#